data_AF-A0A7S1SY13-F1
#
_entry.id   AF-A0A7S1SY13-F1
#
_cell.length_a   1.000
_cell.length_b   1.000
_cell.length_c   1.000
_cell.angle_alpha   90.00
_cell.angle_beta   90.00
_cell.angle_gamma   90.00
#
_symmetry.space_group_name_H-M   'P 1'
#
loop_
_entity.id
_entity.type
_entity.pdbx_description
1 polymer ?
#
loop_
_entity_poly.entity_id
_entity_poly.type
_entity_poly.pdbx_seq_one_letter_code
_entity_poly.pdbx_strand_id
1 'polypeptide(L)'
;MASTWRDVFLALTALGMLSFSTAETREECDYGREPGYWVNDKFTLFNPACNLQPILDKVLSLERRGSDLGDLQQAKVLTIGDSLDRKLVSSLTEELGREMDYYTPFKYKMLSSGRMKPEQTGKSARVTVGPIEFANFFIFGAGDYKEYHSLFYEAAAIPELHNTTSERICKDAPKFTKPFMPEGPDMLILASNFWDVARWWEQGNAKTGILRELADQFMKDFMASMDRAKKCFPHAQLYCVRTHPVLATDERNPQYASKRPHVVAAVNSAVREAAAEKGWCLIDLDLLTSGKTNEQQWMPDGLHPSNFVMREYGNLALNTLYQATKWKVPRATGPN
;
A
#
# COMPACT_ATOMS: atom_id res chain seq x y z
N MET A 1 -26.05 -2.93 -18.17
CA MET A 1 -26.02 -1.55 -18.70
C MET A 1 -24.56 -1.21 -18.93
N ALA A 2 -24.13 -1.16 -20.20
CA ALA A 2 -22.74 -0.93 -20.57
C ALA A 2 -22.53 0.58 -20.78
N SER A 3 -22.00 1.25 -19.76
CA SER A 3 -21.45 2.60 -19.88
C SER A 3 -20.06 2.49 -20.51
N THR A 4 -19.85 3.21 -21.60
CA THR A 4 -18.62 3.13 -22.42
C THR A 4 -17.56 4.09 -21.89
N TRP A 5 -16.43 3.52 -21.45
CA TRP A 5 -15.15 4.15 -21.05
C TRP A 5 -14.51 5.17 -22.02
N ARG A 6 -15.19 5.54 -23.11
CA ARG A 6 -14.70 6.53 -24.09
C ARG A 6 -14.69 7.96 -23.55
N ASP A 7 -15.57 8.29 -22.61
CA ASP A 7 -15.72 9.68 -22.14
C ASP A 7 -14.71 10.07 -21.06
N VAL A 8 -14.11 9.10 -20.36
CA VAL A 8 -13.09 9.34 -19.33
C VAL A 8 -11.72 9.69 -19.95
N PHE A 9 -11.42 9.15 -21.14
CA PHE A 9 -10.10 9.36 -21.79
C PHE A 9 -9.95 10.74 -22.43
N LEU A 10 -11.05 11.42 -22.76
CA LEU A 10 -11.05 12.76 -23.37
C LEU A 10 -11.12 13.89 -22.32
N ALA A 11 -11.54 13.62 -21.10
CA ALA A 11 -11.63 14.62 -20.03
C ALA A 11 -10.28 14.98 -19.38
N LEU A 12 -9.25 14.13 -19.53
CA LEU A 12 -7.95 14.29 -18.85
C LEU A 12 -6.94 15.20 -19.56
N THR A 13 -7.28 15.79 -20.71
CA THR A 13 -6.37 16.68 -21.47
C THR A 13 -6.81 18.15 -21.50
N ALA A 14 -7.98 18.52 -20.96
CA ALA A 14 -8.56 19.86 -21.18
C ALA A 14 -8.73 20.77 -19.93
N LEU A 15 -8.38 20.33 -18.72
CA LEU A 15 -8.63 21.10 -17.48
C LEU A 15 -7.37 21.67 -16.83
N GLY A 16 -6.39 22.03 -17.65
CA GLY A 16 -5.11 22.58 -17.22
C GLY A 16 -4.85 24.01 -17.67
N MET A 17 -5.85 24.91 -17.71
CA MET A 17 -5.60 26.34 -17.91
C MET A 17 -6.62 27.25 -17.19
N LEU A 18 -6.05 28.11 -16.33
CA LEU A 18 -6.53 29.42 -15.88
C LEU A 18 -7.66 29.51 -14.85
N SER A 19 -7.28 29.82 -13.60
CA SER A 19 -7.75 31.03 -12.91
C SER A 19 -6.94 31.27 -11.63
N PHE A 20 -6.07 32.27 -11.64
CA PHE A 20 -5.59 32.92 -10.42
C PHE A 20 -6.70 33.87 -9.94
N SER A 21 -7.24 33.62 -8.75
CA SER A 21 -8.05 34.58 -8.01
C SER A 21 -7.49 34.68 -6.61
N THR A 22 -6.90 35.84 -6.31
CA THR A 22 -6.53 36.27 -4.96
C THR A 22 -7.80 36.65 -4.20
N ALA A 23 -8.23 35.79 -3.29
CA ALA A 23 -9.16 36.15 -2.21
C ALA A 23 -8.77 35.36 -0.96
N GLU A 24 -8.38 36.07 0.10
CA GLU A 24 -8.25 35.53 1.45
C GLU A 24 -9.64 35.11 1.96
N THR A 25 -9.99 33.85 1.73
CA THR A 25 -11.11 33.18 2.37
C THR A 25 -10.53 31.94 3.05
N ARG A 26 -10.84 31.74 4.34
CA ARG A 26 -10.48 30.55 5.13
C ARG A 26 -10.43 29.31 4.23
N GLU A 27 -9.24 28.73 4.07
CA GLU A 27 -8.99 27.58 3.22
C GLU A 27 -9.97 26.46 3.59
N GLU A 28 -11.04 26.30 2.80
CA GLU A 28 -11.79 25.06 2.76
C GLU A 28 -10.78 23.99 2.36
N CYS A 29 -10.65 22.94 3.19
CA CYS A 29 -9.71 21.85 2.94
C CYS A 29 -9.78 21.41 1.47
N ASP A 30 -8.68 21.58 0.72
CA ASP A 30 -8.64 21.26 -0.70
C ASP A 30 -8.88 19.75 -0.87
N TYR A 31 -9.98 19.40 -1.53
CA TYR A 31 -10.39 18.03 -1.77
C TYR A 31 -9.28 17.24 -2.47
N GLY A 32 -8.84 16.12 -1.87
CA GLY A 32 -7.76 15.31 -2.42
C GLY A 32 -6.36 15.92 -2.29
N ARG A 33 -6.16 17.04 -1.60
CA ARG A 33 -4.80 17.46 -1.18
C ARG A 33 -4.62 17.32 0.32
N GLU A 34 -5.71 17.46 1.06
CA GLU A 34 -5.69 17.36 2.50
C GLU A 34 -5.77 15.90 3.00
N PRO A 35 -5.20 15.57 4.16
CA PRO A 35 -5.25 14.23 4.72
C PRO A 35 -6.68 13.78 5.03
N GLY A 36 -7.13 12.74 4.33
CA GLY A 36 -8.41 12.09 4.54
C GLY A 36 -8.47 10.73 3.87
N TYR A 37 -9.65 10.13 3.89
CA TYR A 37 -9.88 8.80 3.32
C TYR A 37 -11.24 8.75 2.65
N TRP A 38 -11.39 7.82 1.71
CA TRP A 38 -12.63 7.61 1.00
C TRP A 38 -13.40 6.44 1.61
N VAL A 39 -14.71 6.57 1.74
CA VAL A 39 -15.64 5.48 2.05
C VAL A 39 -16.90 5.70 1.22
N ASN A 40 -17.30 4.69 0.44
CA ASN A 40 -18.51 4.72 -0.38
C ASN A 40 -18.63 6.05 -1.15
N ASP A 41 -17.64 6.42 -1.97
CA ASP A 41 -17.54 7.69 -2.72
C ASP A 41 -17.37 9.00 -1.92
N LYS A 42 -17.53 8.98 -0.60
CA LYS A 42 -17.38 10.17 0.24
C LYS A 42 -15.95 10.30 0.75
N PHE A 43 -15.30 11.40 0.39
CA PHE A 43 -14.06 11.81 1.04
C PHE A 43 -14.37 12.35 2.45
N THR A 44 -13.69 11.79 3.44
CA THR A 44 -13.79 12.18 4.85
C THR A 44 -12.43 12.66 5.31
N LEU A 45 -12.37 13.94 5.70
CA LEU A 45 -11.17 14.54 6.28
C LEU A 45 -10.83 13.90 7.61
N PHE A 46 -9.54 13.75 7.90
CA PHE A 46 -9.15 13.22 9.20
C PHE A 46 -9.47 14.16 10.37
N ASN A 47 -9.48 15.47 10.13
CA ASN A 47 -10.06 16.41 11.08
C ASN A 47 -10.55 17.67 10.36
N PRO A 48 -11.40 18.48 11.00
CA PRO A 48 -11.85 19.76 10.44
C PRO A 48 -10.72 20.79 10.21
N ALA A 49 -9.51 20.50 10.70
CA ALA A 49 -8.34 21.35 10.55
C ALA A 49 -7.40 20.87 9.42
N CYS A 50 -7.86 19.96 8.57
CA CYS A 50 -7.11 19.43 7.42
C CYS A 50 -5.73 18.83 7.76
N ASN A 51 -5.52 18.29 8.96
CA ASN A 51 -4.20 17.80 9.37
C ASN A 51 -4.19 16.28 9.56
N LEU A 52 -3.15 15.61 9.06
CA LEU A 52 -2.87 14.22 9.40
C LEU A 52 -2.37 14.19 10.86
N GLN A 53 -3.03 13.43 11.74
CA GLN A 53 -2.51 13.28 13.10
C GLN A 53 -1.25 12.41 13.05
N PRO A 54 -0.12 12.82 13.64
CA PRO A 54 1.12 12.04 13.66
C PRO A 54 1.05 10.95 14.75
N ILE A 55 0.05 10.07 14.65
CA ILE A 55 -0.26 9.02 15.64
C ILE A 55 0.96 8.11 15.84
N LEU A 56 1.59 7.69 14.75
CA LEU A 56 2.74 6.80 14.76
C LEU A 56 3.97 7.46 15.39
N ASP A 57 4.26 8.73 15.04
CA ASP A 57 5.35 9.49 15.67
C ASP A 57 5.17 9.62 17.17
N LYS A 58 3.92 9.83 17.62
CA LYS A 58 3.60 9.90 19.04
C LYS A 58 3.87 8.57 19.74
N VAL A 59 3.41 7.46 19.16
CA VAL A 59 3.63 6.11 19.74
C VAL A 59 5.13 5.80 19.79
N LEU A 60 5.86 6.06 18.70
CA LEU A 60 7.32 5.90 18.65
C LEU A 60 8.03 6.76 19.71
N SER A 61 7.61 8.01 19.88
CA SER A 61 8.15 8.92 20.91
C SER A 61 7.91 8.43 22.33
N LEU A 62 6.73 7.87 22.62
CA LEU A 62 6.41 7.31 23.93
C LEU A 62 7.19 6.02 24.17
N GLU A 63 7.28 5.14 23.18
CA GLU A 63 8.04 3.89 23.25
C GLU A 63 9.53 4.16 23.51
N ARG A 64 10.14 5.12 22.80
CA ARG A 64 11.54 5.53 23.03
C ARG A 64 11.80 6.08 24.43
N ARG A 65 10.80 6.73 25.02
CA ARG A 65 10.87 7.27 26.38
C ARG A 65 10.60 6.22 27.45
N GLY A 66 10.29 4.98 27.07
CA GLY A 66 9.83 3.95 28.01
C GLY A 66 8.56 4.37 28.76
N SER A 67 7.75 5.23 28.15
CA SER A 67 6.50 5.71 28.75
C SER A 67 5.46 4.59 28.75
N ASP A 68 4.56 4.62 29.73
CA ASP A 68 3.42 3.70 29.75
C ASP A 68 2.52 3.96 28.54
N LEU A 69 2.22 2.89 27.81
CA LEU A 69 1.37 2.88 26.62
C LEU A 69 -0.02 2.29 26.94
N GLY A 70 -0.32 1.97 28.21
CA GLY A 70 -1.47 1.17 28.63
C GLY A 70 -2.84 1.70 28.21
N ASP A 71 -2.98 3.01 28.03
CA ASP A 71 -4.23 3.64 27.59
C ASP A 71 -4.37 3.72 26.05
N LEU A 72 -3.31 3.38 25.30
CA LEU A 72 -3.34 3.44 23.85
C LEU A 72 -4.05 2.22 23.27
N GLN A 73 -4.95 2.48 22.33
CA GLN A 73 -5.73 1.44 21.70
C GLN A 73 -4.85 0.56 20.80
N GLN A 74 -5.02 -0.75 20.93
CA GLN A 74 -4.32 -1.72 20.10
C GLN A 74 -4.81 -1.65 18.66
N ALA A 75 -3.90 -1.81 17.71
CA ALA A 75 -4.21 -1.81 16.28
C ALA A 75 -3.43 -2.92 15.57
N LYS A 76 -4.08 -3.70 14.71
CA LYS A 76 -3.46 -4.73 13.88
C LYS A 76 -3.69 -4.39 12.41
N VAL A 77 -2.64 -3.96 11.72
CA VAL A 77 -2.68 -3.60 10.30
C VAL A 77 -1.95 -4.68 9.50
N LEU A 78 -2.69 -5.41 8.67
CA LEU A 78 -2.14 -6.38 7.73
C LEU A 78 -2.20 -5.81 6.32
N THR A 79 -1.05 -5.66 5.70
CA THR A 79 -0.94 -5.39 4.26
C THR A 79 -0.75 -6.72 3.52
N ILE A 80 -1.59 -6.99 2.53
CA ILE A 80 -1.36 -8.06 1.56
C ILE A 80 -0.91 -7.37 0.28
N GLY A 81 0.39 -7.43 0.01
CA GLY A 81 0.99 -6.60 -1.03
C GLY A 81 2.43 -6.99 -1.32
N ASP A 82 3.19 -6.05 -1.85
CA ASP A 82 4.51 -6.31 -2.42
C ASP A 82 5.65 -5.70 -1.58
N SER A 83 6.78 -5.40 -2.23
CA SER A 83 7.95 -4.84 -1.56
C SER A 83 7.73 -3.40 -1.07
N LEU A 84 6.76 -2.67 -1.62
CA LEU A 84 6.37 -1.35 -1.11
C LEU A 84 5.76 -1.46 0.29
N ASP A 85 4.81 -2.38 0.50
CA ASP A 85 4.17 -2.53 1.80
C ASP A 85 5.14 -3.10 2.84
N ARG A 86 6.03 -4.02 2.43
CA ARG A 86 7.15 -4.47 3.26
C ARG A 86 8.06 -3.31 3.70
N LYS A 87 8.20 -2.26 2.87
CA LYS A 87 9.07 -1.13 3.20
C LYS A 87 8.61 -0.44 4.48
N LEU A 88 7.29 -0.37 4.76
CA LEU A 88 6.74 0.17 6.01
C LEU A 88 7.32 -0.56 7.22
N VAL A 89 7.18 -1.89 7.21
CA VAL A 89 7.69 -2.76 8.28
C VAL A 89 9.19 -2.55 8.46
N SER A 90 9.96 -2.55 7.36
CA SER A 90 11.41 -2.37 7.45
C SER A 90 11.84 -1.01 7.98
N SER A 91 11.15 0.07 7.58
CA SER A 91 11.45 1.43 8.04
C SER A 91 11.17 1.58 9.53
N LEU A 92 10.08 1.02 10.02
CA LEU A 92 9.73 1.04 11.45
C LEU A 92 10.70 0.17 12.28
N THR A 93 11.06 -1.01 11.78
CA THR A 93 12.05 -1.88 12.43
C THR A 93 13.41 -1.19 12.55
N GLU A 94 13.88 -0.56 11.47
CA GLU A 94 15.12 0.23 11.47
C GLU A 94 15.04 1.38 12.47
N GLU A 95 13.91 2.10 12.48
CA GLU A 95 13.67 3.23 13.36
C GLU A 95 13.66 2.86 14.87
N LEU A 96 13.27 1.62 15.17
CA LEU A 96 13.29 1.04 16.51
C LEU A 96 14.64 0.38 16.87
N GLY A 97 15.60 0.34 15.95
CA GLY A 97 16.89 -0.32 16.15
C GLY A 97 16.77 -1.83 16.35
N ARG A 98 15.77 -2.46 15.72
CA ARG A 98 15.47 -3.89 15.86
C ARG A 98 15.90 -4.69 14.64
N GLU A 99 16.03 -6.00 14.80
CA GLU A 99 16.17 -6.91 13.68
C GLU A 99 14.80 -7.17 13.03
N MET A 100 14.80 -7.47 11.73
CA MET A 100 13.58 -7.81 10.99
C MET A 100 13.00 -9.14 11.47
N ASP A 101 11.77 -9.11 11.99
CA ASP A 101 11.00 -10.30 12.37
C ASP A 101 10.25 -10.85 11.14
N TYR A 102 10.80 -11.91 10.54
CA TYR A 102 10.16 -12.66 9.46
C TYR A 102 9.32 -13.80 10.04
N TYR A 103 8.04 -13.85 9.68
CA TYR A 103 7.09 -14.81 10.25
C TYR A 103 6.63 -15.89 9.25
N THR A 104 7.16 -15.89 8.03
CA THR A 104 6.96 -16.95 7.04
C THR A 104 8.27 -17.66 6.72
N PRO A 105 8.24 -18.94 6.29
CA PRO A 105 9.42 -19.61 5.76
C PRO A 105 10.06 -18.80 4.63
N PHE A 106 11.38 -18.68 4.66
CA PHE A 106 12.17 -18.02 3.60
C PHE A 106 13.40 -18.87 3.25
N LYS A 107 13.82 -18.78 2.00
CA LYS A 107 15.09 -19.34 1.53
C LYS A 107 16.13 -18.24 1.38
N TYR A 108 17.39 -18.60 1.48
CA TYR A 108 18.49 -17.71 1.10
C TYR A 108 19.06 -18.14 -0.24
N LYS A 109 19.31 -17.16 -1.10
CA LYS A 109 20.17 -17.32 -2.27
C LYS A 109 21.55 -16.75 -2.01
N MET A 110 22.57 -17.48 -2.45
CA MET A 110 23.94 -16.99 -2.46
C MET A 110 24.11 -16.06 -3.66
N LEU A 111 24.49 -14.81 -3.41
CA LEU A 111 24.82 -13.86 -4.46
C LEU A 111 26.20 -14.16 -5.03
N SER A 112 26.51 -13.66 -6.23
CA SER A 112 27.86 -13.74 -6.81
C SER A 112 28.95 -13.14 -5.89
N SER A 113 28.56 -12.22 -5.02
CA SER A 113 29.43 -11.66 -3.95
C SER A 113 29.69 -12.59 -2.75
N GLY A 114 29.16 -13.82 -2.74
CA GLY A 114 29.20 -14.74 -1.59
C GLY A 114 28.22 -14.42 -0.45
N ARG A 115 27.64 -13.21 -0.43
CA ARG A 115 26.60 -12.82 0.53
C ARG A 115 25.31 -13.63 0.35
N MET A 116 24.72 -14.06 1.47
CA MET A 116 23.39 -14.66 1.49
C MET A 116 22.31 -13.58 1.47
N LYS A 117 21.32 -13.72 0.58
CA LYS A 117 20.17 -12.81 0.48
C LYS A 117 18.87 -13.61 0.56
N PRO A 118 17.89 -13.22 1.41
CA PRO A 118 16.61 -13.90 1.43
C PRO A 118 15.89 -13.76 0.08
N GLU A 119 15.29 -14.85 -0.40
CA GLU A 119 14.39 -14.91 -1.55
C GLU A 119 13.12 -14.11 -1.29
N GLN A 120 12.53 -13.53 -2.34
CA GLN A 120 11.51 -12.48 -2.18
C GLN A 120 10.15 -12.98 -1.67
N THR A 121 9.76 -14.21 -2.03
CA THR A 121 8.49 -14.87 -1.66
C THR A 121 8.28 -15.06 -0.17
N GLY A 122 9.35 -15.25 0.61
CA GLY A 122 9.26 -15.48 2.07
C GLY A 122 9.41 -14.20 2.89
N LYS A 123 9.46 -13.02 2.27
CA LYS A 123 9.74 -11.74 2.95
C LYS A 123 8.53 -11.12 3.63
N SER A 124 7.62 -11.95 4.13
CA SER A 124 6.56 -11.47 5.00
C SER A 124 7.15 -11.19 6.37
N ALA A 125 6.99 -9.95 6.83
CA ALA A 125 7.59 -9.48 8.05
C ALA A 125 6.61 -8.66 8.86
N ARG A 126 6.89 -8.55 10.15
CA ARG A 126 6.07 -7.78 11.07
C ARG A 126 6.92 -6.89 11.97
N VAL A 127 6.28 -5.90 12.57
CA VAL A 127 6.87 -5.01 13.55
C VAL A 127 5.78 -4.56 14.52
N THR A 128 6.10 -4.64 15.80
CA THR A 128 5.26 -4.10 16.87
C THR A 128 5.82 -2.74 17.29
N VAL A 129 5.01 -1.70 17.20
CA VAL A 129 5.32 -0.32 17.63
C VAL A 129 4.35 0.03 18.76
N GLY A 130 4.80 -0.06 20.00
CA GLY A 130 3.92 0.06 21.15
C GLY A 130 2.75 -0.95 21.11
N PRO A 131 1.48 -0.50 21.14
CA PRO A 131 0.30 -1.38 21.04
C PRO A 131 -0.11 -1.69 19.58
N ILE A 132 0.67 -1.24 18.59
CA ILE A 132 0.33 -1.33 17.17
C ILE A 132 1.17 -2.41 16.51
N GLU A 133 0.52 -3.37 15.86
CA GLU A 133 1.15 -4.40 15.04
C GLU A 133 0.98 -4.04 13.56
N PHE A 134 2.10 -3.88 12.85
CA PHE A 134 2.12 -3.82 11.38
C PHE A 134 2.70 -5.11 10.84
N ALA A 135 2.02 -5.72 9.87
CA ALA A 135 2.53 -6.88 9.15
C ALA A 135 2.33 -6.73 7.65
N ASN A 136 3.26 -7.27 6.87
CA ASN A 136 3.09 -7.45 5.43
C ASN A 136 3.10 -8.94 5.09
N PHE A 137 2.13 -9.38 4.31
CA PHE A 137 2.13 -10.68 3.67
C PHE A 137 2.39 -10.52 2.18
N PHE A 138 3.50 -11.07 1.71
CA PHE A 138 3.98 -10.81 0.35
C PHE A 138 3.14 -11.53 -0.71
N ILE A 139 2.77 -10.83 -1.78
CA ILE A 139 2.22 -11.37 -3.03
C ILE A 139 2.89 -10.68 -4.23
N PHE A 140 2.90 -11.32 -5.40
CA PHE A 140 3.53 -10.78 -6.63
C PHE A 140 2.53 -10.18 -7.61
N GLY A 141 1.23 -10.19 -7.31
CA GLY A 141 0.24 -9.62 -8.20
C GLY A 141 -1.17 -9.98 -7.78
N ALA A 142 -2.13 -9.30 -8.38
CA ALA A 142 -3.55 -9.44 -8.09
C ALA A 142 -4.10 -10.82 -8.48
N GLY A 143 -3.59 -11.41 -9.56
CA GLY A 143 -4.13 -12.63 -10.17
C GLY A 143 -3.27 -13.89 -9.96
N ASP A 144 -3.84 -15.04 -10.30
CA ASP A 144 -3.17 -16.36 -10.30
C ASP A 144 -2.49 -16.66 -11.65
N TYR A 145 -1.99 -15.61 -12.32
CA TYR A 145 -1.54 -15.71 -13.71
C TYR A 145 -0.33 -16.63 -13.86
N LYS A 146 -0.45 -17.59 -14.79
CA LYS A 146 0.60 -18.56 -15.15
C LYS A 146 1.90 -17.91 -15.63
N GLU A 147 1.89 -16.64 -15.99
CA GLU A 147 3.05 -15.91 -16.51
C GLU A 147 3.82 -15.15 -15.41
N TYR A 148 3.20 -14.90 -14.24
CA TYR A 148 3.96 -14.55 -13.03
C TYR A 148 4.82 -15.72 -12.56
N HIS A 149 4.58 -16.93 -13.10
CA HIS A 149 5.23 -18.15 -12.67
C HIS A 149 6.74 -18.11 -12.79
N SER A 150 7.42 -17.28 -13.59
CA SER A 150 8.90 -17.30 -13.53
C SER A 150 9.46 -16.80 -12.20
N LEU A 151 8.80 -15.81 -11.56
CA LEU A 151 9.16 -15.37 -10.21
C LEU A 151 8.63 -16.34 -9.15
N PHE A 152 7.45 -16.94 -9.34
CA PHE A 152 6.96 -18.00 -8.47
C PHE A 152 7.69 -19.35 -8.68
N TYR A 153 8.35 -19.63 -9.80
CA TYR A 153 9.07 -20.91 -9.99
C TYR A 153 10.43 -20.85 -9.30
N GLU A 154 11.13 -19.72 -9.45
CA GLU A 154 12.42 -19.50 -8.79
C GLU A 154 12.24 -19.21 -7.30
N ALA A 155 11.22 -18.43 -6.90
CA ALA A 155 11.03 -18.03 -5.51
C ALA A 155 9.94 -18.84 -4.77
N ALA A 156 8.95 -19.45 -5.44
CA ALA A 156 7.93 -20.31 -4.80
C ALA A 156 8.33 -21.80 -4.82
N ALA A 157 9.64 -22.03 -4.83
CA ALA A 157 10.25 -23.28 -4.44
C ALA A 157 10.21 -23.50 -2.92
N ILE A 158 9.69 -22.57 -2.11
CA ILE A 158 9.53 -22.75 -0.65
C ILE A 158 8.39 -23.74 -0.42
N PRO A 159 8.67 -25.01 -0.08
CA PRO A 159 7.67 -26.08 -0.08
C PRO A 159 6.48 -25.82 0.86
N GLU A 160 6.66 -24.97 1.85
CA GLU A 160 5.67 -24.63 2.86
C GLU A 160 4.73 -23.48 2.47
N LEU A 161 4.96 -22.82 1.33
CA LEU A 161 4.14 -21.72 0.80
C LEU A 161 3.48 -22.11 -0.52
N HIS A 162 2.27 -21.60 -0.76
CA HIS A 162 1.56 -21.83 -2.00
C HIS A 162 2.04 -20.88 -3.11
N ASN A 163 1.79 -21.28 -4.36
CA ASN A 163 2.34 -20.63 -5.55
C ASN A 163 1.31 -19.78 -6.31
N THR A 164 0.09 -19.68 -5.76
CA THR A 164 -1.01 -18.88 -6.32
C THR A 164 -1.35 -17.76 -5.35
N THR A 165 -1.69 -16.58 -5.86
CA THR A 165 -2.13 -15.43 -5.05
C THR A 165 -3.35 -15.81 -4.20
N SER A 166 -4.30 -16.55 -4.79
CA SER A 166 -5.51 -17.00 -4.09
C SER A 166 -5.18 -17.85 -2.86
N GLU A 167 -4.31 -18.85 -2.98
CA GLU A 167 -3.96 -19.71 -1.86
C GLU A 167 -3.06 -18.99 -0.84
N ARG A 168 -2.20 -18.09 -1.31
CA ARG A 168 -1.40 -17.22 -0.45
C ARG A 168 -2.28 -16.37 0.45
N ILE A 169 -3.33 -15.76 -0.10
CA ILE A 169 -4.30 -14.94 0.65
C ILE A 169 -5.13 -15.79 1.61
N CYS A 170 -5.60 -16.95 1.19
CA CYS A 170 -6.63 -17.69 1.94
C CYS A 170 -6.12 -18.85 2.80
N LYS A 171 -4.92 -19.35 2.54
CA LYS A 171 -4.32 -20.45 3.30
C LYS A 171 -3.09 -19.97 4.06
N ASP A 172 -2.15 -19.34 3.36
CA ASP A 172 -0.86 -19.00 3.99
C ASP A 172 -0.98 -17.79 4.91
N ALA A 173 -1.57 -16.68 4.46
CA ALA A 173 -1.67 -15.48 5.28
C ALA A 173 -2.40 -15.75 6.62
N PRO A 174 -3.60 -16.37 6.66
CA PRO A 174 -4.26 -16.69 7.93
C PRO A 174 -3.44 -17.64 8.80
N LYS A 175 -2.80 -18.67 8.21
CA LYS A 175 -1.96 -19.62 8.93
C LYS A 175 -0.80 -18.92 9.64
N PHE A 176 -0.09 -18.04 8.93
CA PHE A 176 1.14 -17.44 9.44
C PHE A 176 0.90 -16.17 10.26
N THR A 177 -0.23 -15.48 10.11
CA THR A 177 -0.58 -14.34 10.99
C THR A 177 -1.24 -14.76 12.29
N LYS A 178 -1.86 -15.95 12.36
CA LYS A 178 -2.59 -16.43 13.55
C LYS A 178 -1.83 -16.30 14.89
N PRO A 179 -0.51 -16.53 15.00
CA PRO A 179 0.19 -16.40 16.28
C PRO A 179 0.17 -14.99 16.90
N PHE A 180 0.04 -13.93 16.08
CA PHE A 180 0.05 -12.53 16.55
C PHE A 180 -1.22 -11.75 16.17
N MET A 181 -2.04 -12.28 15.27
CA MET A 181 -3.38 -11.79 14.90
C MET A 181 -4.38 -12.96 14.94
N PRO A 182 -4.69 -13.56 16.11
CA PRO A 182 -5.51 -14.77 16.21
C PRO A 182 -6.94 -14.57 15.69
N GLU A 183 -7.51 -13.39 15.93
CA GLU A 183 -8.83 -12.98 15.43
C GLU A 183 -8.78 -12.34 14.04
N GLY A 184 -7.59 -12.23 13.44
CA GLY A 184 -7.34 -11.43 12.23
C GLY A 184 -6.90 -9.99 12.51
N PRO A 185 -6.63 -9.21 11.44
CA PRO A 185 -6.25 -7.81 11.55
C PRO A 185 -7.47 -6.92 11.84
N ASP A 186 -7.28 -5.74 12.42
CA ASP A 186 -8.32 -4.71 12.48
C ASP A 186 -8.50 -4.03 11.11
N MET A 187 -7.39 -3.88 10.38
CA MET A 187 -7.33 -3.30 9.05
C MET A 187 -6.60 -4.24 8.10
N LEU A 188 -7.25 -4.62 7.00
CA LEU A 188 -6.62 -5.33 5.89
C LEU A 188 -6.48 -4.38 4.70
N ILE A 189 -5.26 -4.19 4.22
CA ILE A 189 -4.95 -3.35 3.05
C ILE A 189 -4.48 -4.26 1.91
N LEU A 190 -5.19 -4.27 0.78
CA LEU A 190 -4.75 -4.97 -0.43
C LEU A 190 -4.00 -4.00 -1.36
N ALA A 191 -2.83 -4.43 -1.82
CA ALA A 191 -1.83 -3.56 -2.41
C ALA A 191 -0.96 -4.30 -3.44
N SER A 192 -1.53 -4.78 -4.55
CA SER A 192 -0.84 -5.72 -5.45
C SER A 192 -0.25 -5.12 -6.73
N ASN A 193 -0.28 -3.81 -6.91
CA ASN A 193 -0.08 -3.17 -8.21
C ASN A 193 1.38 -3.03 -8.70
N PHE A 194 2.42 -3.15 -7.88
CA PHE A 194 3.80 -2.90 -8.33
C PHE A 194 4.26 -3.94 -9.36
N TRP A 195 4.11 -5.22 -9.02
CA TRP A 195 4.60 -6.32 -9.85
C TRP A 195 3.70 -6.62 -11.04
N ASP A 196 2.38 -6.37 -10.93
CA ASP A 196 1.47 -6.42 -12.07
C ASP A 196 1.93 -5.44 -13.16
N VAL A 197 2.16 -4.17 -12.79
CA VAL A 197 2.66 -3.13 -13.71
C VAL A 197 4.04 -3.48 -14.26
N ALA A 198 4.95 -4.00 -13.42
CA ALA A 198 6.28 -4.39 -13.84
C ALA A 198 6.28 -5.50 -14.90
N ARG A 199 5.35 -6.46 -14.84
CA ARG A 199 5.26 -7.56 -15.81
C ARG A 199 4.57 -7.17 -17.10
N TRP A 200 3.54 -6.36 -17.02
CA TRP A 200 2.89 -5.81 -18.20
C TRP A 200 3.84 -5.02 -19.09
N TRP A 201 4.86 -4.42 -18.49
CA TRP A 201 5.95 -3.82 -19.25
C TRP A 201 6.73 -4.86 -20.08
N GLU A 202 7.16 -5.96 -19.47
CA GLU A 202 7.90 -7.03 -20.16
C GLU A 202 7.09 -7.60 -21.33
N GLN A 203 5.77 -7.75 -21.14
CA GLN A 203 4.84 -8.24 -22.15
C GLN A 203 4.46 -7.17 -23.19
N GLY A 204 4.31 -5.91 -22.76
CA GLY A 204 3.85 -4.78 -23.56
C GLY A 204 4.90 -4.25 -24.54
N ASN A 205 6.19 -4.49 -24.29
CA ASN A 205 7.24 -4.35 -25.30
C ASN A 205 7.01 -5.27 -26.52
N ALA A 206 6.15 -6.29 -26.41
CA ALA A 206 5.85 -7.17 -27.52
C ALA A 206 4.73 -6.66 -28.45
N LYS A 207 3.72 -5.87 -27.98
CA LYS A 207 2.52 -5.53 -28.80
C LYS A 207 1.79 -4.24 -28.36
N THR A 208 1.53 -3.34 -29.30
CA THR A 208 0.59 -2.19 -29.15
C THR A 208 -0.87 -2.66 -29.14
N GLY A 209 -1.70 -2.15 -28.23
CA GLY A 209 -3.15 -2.45 -28.14
C GLY A 209 -3.58 -3.25 -26.90
N ILE A 210 -2.63 -3.90 -26.21
CA ILE A 210 -2.88 -4.81 -25.09
C ILE A 210 -3.18 -4.08 -23.76
N LEU A 211 -2.88 -2.79 -23.64
CA LEU A 211 -2.99 -2.06 -22.36
C LEU A 211 -4.40 -2.10 -21.75
N ARG A 212 -5.44 -1.98 -22.58
CA ARG A 212 -6.82 -2.02 -22.09
C ARG A 212 -7.17 -3.41 -21.57
N GLU A 213 -6.82 -4.46 -22.30
CA GLU A 213 -7.08 -5.84 -21.89
C GLU A 213 -6.34 -6.18 -20.60
N LEU A 214 -5.10 -5.70 -20.43
CA LEU A 214 -4.35 -5.86 -19.19
C LEU A 214 -5.02 -5.12 -18.03
N ALA A 215 -5.41 -3.85 -18.23
CA ALA A 215 -6.11 -3.07 -17.21
C ALA A 215 -7.42 -3.76 -16.77
N ASP A 216 -8.24 -4.19 -17.73
CA ASP A 216 -9.51 -4.90 -17.47
C ASP A 216 -9.26 -6.20 -16.69
N GLN A 217 -8.22 -6.94 -17.07
CA GLN A 217 -7.85 -8.20 -16.43
C GLN A 217 -7.31 -8.00 -15.01
N PHE A 218 -6.42 -7.03 -14.78
CA PHE A 218 -6.00 -6.69 -13.43
C PHE A 218 -7.17 -6.28 -12.56
N MET A 219 -8.09 -5.47 -13.05
CA MET A 219 -9.24 -5.07 -12.25
C MET A 219 -10.10 -6.27 -11.85
N LYS A 220 -10.34 -7.19 -12.79
CA LYS A 220 -11.02 -8.46 -12.49
C LYS A 220 -10.30 -9.24 -11.40
N ASP A 221 -8.98 -9.40 -11.51
CA ASP A 221 -8.19 -10.17 -10.55
C ASP A 221 -8.07 -9.47 -9.20
N PHE A 222 -7.89 -8.16 -9.20
CA PHE A 222 -7.77 -7.32 -8.02
C PHE A 222 -9.06 -7.37 -7.20
N MET A 223 -10.21 -7.21 -7.87
CA MET A 223 -11.52 -7.36 -7.22
C MET A 223 -11.70 -8.78 -6.67
N ALA A 224 -11.35 -9.82 -7.44
CA ALA A 224 -11.45 -11.20 -6.98
C ALA A 224 -10.54 -11.48 -5.76
N SER A 225 -9.34 -10.90 -5.73
CA SER A 225 -8.42 -11.01 -4.59
C SER A 225 -8.91 -10.26 -3.37
N MET A 226 -9.56 -9.11 -3.56
CA MET A 226 -10.21 -8.38 -2.48
C MET A 226 -11.39 -9.16 -1.89
N ASP A 227 -12.25 -9.73 -2.73
CA ASP A 227 -13.36 -10.59 -2.28
C ASP A 227 -12.86 -11.83 -1.53
N ARG A 228 -11.76 -12.43 -1.98
CA ARG A 228 -11.09 -13.54 -1.27
C ARG A 228 -10.53 -13.09 0.07
N ALA A 229 -9.85 -11.95 0.13
CA ALA A 229 -9.32 -11.40 1.37
C ALA A 229 -10.46 -11.18 2.39
N LYS A 230 -11.59 -10.60 1.97
CA LYS A 230 -12.79 -10.45 2.81
C LYS A 230 -13.35 -11.79 3.31
N LYS A 231 -13.39 -12.79 2.44
CA LYS A 231 -13.87 -14.14 2.82
C LYS A 231 -12.93 -14.82 3.82
N CYS A 232 -11.62 -14.64 3.66
CA CYS A 232 -10.59 -15.37 4.40
C CYS A 232 -10.15 -14.65 5.68
N PHE A 233 -10.44 -13.35 5.81
CA PHE A 233 -10.26 -12.55 7.01
C PHE A 233 -11.57 -11.87 7.44
N PRO A 234 -12.67 -12.61 7.67
CA PRO A 234 -14.02 -12.03 7.83
C PRO A 234 -14.16 -11.08 9.02
N HIS A 235 -13.25 -11.18 9.99
CA HIS A 235 -13.23 -10.37 11.20
C HIS A 235 -12.47 -9.04 11.06
N ALA A 236 -11.86 -8.78 9.90
CA ALA A 236 -11.26 -7.47 9.67
C ALA A 236 -12.34 -6.39 9.71
N GLN A 237 -12.11 -5.37 10.55
CA GLN A 237 -13.07 -4.29 10.77
C GLN A 237 -13.11 -3.33 9.57
N LEU A 238 -11.98 -3.22 8.88
CA LEU A 238 -11.80 -2.31 7.77
C LEU A 238 -11.00 -2.96 6.64
N TYR A 239 -11.51 -2.80 5.42
CA TYR A 239 -10.92 -3.35 4.20
C TYR A 239 -10.55 -2.21 3.25
N CYS A 240 -9.26 -1.97 3.07
CA CYS A 240 -8.76 -0.91 2.21
C CYS A 240 -8.02 -1.44 1.00
N VAL A 241 -7.89 -0.56 0.01
CA VAL A 241 -6.98 -0.70 -1.11
C VAL A 241 -5.94 0.41 -1.05
N ARG A 242 -4.72 0.12 -1.55
CA ARG A 242 -3.64 1.11 -1.68
C ARG A 242 -3.33 1.39 -3.15
N THR A 243 -3.29 2.65 -3.56
CA THR A 243 -2.80 3.06 -4.89
C THR A 243 -1.27 3.01 -4.95
N HIS A 244 -0.71 2.84 -6.13
CA HIS A 244 0.73 2.82 -6.35
C HIS A 244 1.32 4.24 -6.42
N PRO A 245 2.40 4.58 -5.72
CA PRO A 245 3.01 5.90 -5.88
C PRO A 245 3.58 6.09 -7.29
N VAL A 246 3.54 7.32 -7.84
CA VAL A 246 4.29 7.61 -9.07
C VAL A 246 5.77 7.42 -8.78
N LEU A 247 6.40 6.39 -9.34
CA LEU A 247 7.82 6.09 -9.11
C LEU A 247 8.72 7.27 -9.49
N ALA A 248 9.91 7.34 -8.90
CA ALA A 248 10.93 8.29 -9.34
C ALA A 248 11.23 8.06 -10.83
N THR A 249 11.07 9.10 -11.64
CA THR A 249 11.23 9.06 -13.11
C THR A 249 12.65 9.42 -13.54
N ASP A 250 13.63 9.24 -12.67
CA ASP A 250 15.03 9.63 -12.91
C ASP A 250 15.97 8.44 -13.19
N GLU A 251 17.22 8.77 -13.51
CA GLU A 251 18.24 7.81 -13.95
C GLU A 251 18.63 6.75 -12.89
N ARG A 252 18.18 6.90 -11.63
CA ARG A 252 18.44 5.88 -10.58
C ARG A 252 17.79 4.55 -10.93
N ASN A 253 16.73 4.57 -11.73
CA ASN A 253 16.12 3.36 -12.23
C ASN A 253 15.73 3.47 -13.71
N PRO A 254 16.67 3.31 -14.65
CA PRO A 254 16.38 3.47 -16.08
C PRO A 254 15.38 2.40 -16.57
N GLN A 255 15.35 1.24 -15.90
CA GLN A 255 14.37 0.20 -16.17
C GLN A 255 12.97 0.67 -15.83
N TYR A 256 12.74 1.52 -14.81
CA TYR A 256 11.40 1.95 -14.37
C TYR A 256 11.04 3.41 -14.72
N ALA A 257 12.02 4.30 -14.82
CA ALA A 257 11.84 5.71 -15.18
C ALA A 257 11.28 5.93 -16.59
N SER A 258 11.56 5.00 -17.52
CA SER A 258 10.96 4.98 -18.87
C SER A 258 9.57 4.32 -18.91
N LYS A 259 9.11 3.70 -17.81
CA LYS A 259 7.90 2.89 -17.76
C LYS A 259 6.67 3.76 -17.52
N ARG A 260 6.14 4.29 -18.62
CA ARG A 260 4.72 4.65 -18.82
C ARG A 260 3.97 5.07 -17.54
N PRO A 261 4.23 6.26 -16.97
CA PRO A 261 3.47 6.79 -15.82
C PRO A 261 1.95 6.77 -16.03
N HIS A 262 1.51 6.81 -17.29
CA HIS A 262 0.11 6.63 -17.67
C HIS A 262 -0.49 5.25 -17.34
N VAL A 263 0.30 4.17 -17.30
CA VAL A 263 -0.18 2.82 -16.92
C VAL A 263 -0.44 2.77 -15.42
N VAL A 264 0.51 3.29 -14.62
CA VAL A 264 0.33 3.42 -13.17
C VAL A 264 -0.89 4.30 -12.86
N ALA A 265 -1.01 5.45 -13.54
CA ALA A 265 -2.16 6.34 -13.39
C ALA A 265 -3.49 5.65 -13.77
N ALA A 266 -3.52 4.87 -14.86
CA ALA A 266 -4.71 4.14 -15.27
C ALA A 266 -5.12 3.08 -14.24
N VAL A 267 -4.16 2.27 -13.76
CA VAL A 267 -4.40 1.26 -12.72
C VAL A 267 -4.86 1.91 -11.42
N ASN A 268 -4.21 2.99 -10.97
CA ASN A 268 -4.62 3.72 -9.78
C ASN A 268 -6.03 4.27 -9.92
N SER A 269 -6.38 4.86 -11.07
CA SER A 269 -7.73 5.37 -11.33
C SER A 269 -8.77 4.26 -11.25
N ALA A 270 -8.49 3.10 -11.84
CA ALA A 270 -9.40 1.95 -11.80
C ALA A 270 -9.55 1.38 -10.38
N VAL A 271 -8.46 1.34 -9.58
CA VAL A 271 -8.53 0.94 -8.16
C VAL A 271 -9.36 1.93 -7.34
N ARG A 272 -9.22 3.24 -7.59
CA ARG A 272 -10.03 4.28 -6.92
C ARG A 272 -11.52 4.09 -7.23
N GLU A 273 -11.87 3.85 -8.49
CA GLU A 273 -13.24 3.60 -8.92
C GLU A 273 -13.83 2.35 -8.26
N ALA A 274 -13.08 1.24 -8.27
CA ALA A 274 -13.52 0.01 -7.62
C ALA A 274 -13.69 0.19 -6.10
N ALA A 275 -12.80 0.94 -5.44
CA ALA A 275 -12.95 1.25 -4.02
C ALA A 275 -14.23 2.03 -3.73
N ALA A 276 -14.53 3.04 -4.55
CA ALA A 276 -15.76 3.82 -4.45
C ALA A 276 -17.00 2.94 -4.67
N GLU A 277 -17.03 2.14 -5.74
CA GLU A 277 -18.16 1.26 -6.09
C GLU A 277 -18.43 0.22 -5.00
N LYS A 278 -17.37 -0.40 -4.46
CA LYS A 278 -17.47 -1.52 -3.52
C LYS A 278 -17.50 -1.09 -2.05
N GLY A 279 -17.37 0.21 -1.78
CA GLY A 279 -17.32 0.74 -0.44
C GLY A 279 -16.06 0.36 0.34
N TRP A 280 -14.97 0.07 -0.35
CA TRP A 280 -13.68 -0.16 0.29
C TRP A 280 -13.06 1.17 0.65
N CYS A 281 -12.30 1.21 1.75
CA CYS A 281 -11.50 2.39 2.01
C CYS A 281 -10.34 2.49 1.02
N LEU A 282 -9.92 3.72 0.76
CA LEU A 282 -8.80 4.02 -0.13
C LEU A 282 -7.68 4.67 0.67
N ILE A 283 -6.49 4.07 0.63
CA ILE A 283 -5.24 4.72 1.03
C ILE A 283 -4.51 5.15 -0.22
N ASP A 284 -4.59 6.44 -0.52
CA ASP A 284 -4.08 6.98 -1.78
C ASP A 284 -2.60 7.37 -1.69
N LEU A 285 -1.70 6.36 -1.73
CA LEU A 285 -0.26 6.58 -1.67
C LEU A 285 0.28 7.33 -2.90
N ASP A 286 -0.35 7.16 -4.06
CA ASP A 286 -0.14 7.99 -5.26
C ASP A 286 -0.29 9.47 -4.94
N LEU A 287 -1.43 9.85 -4.38
CA LEU A 287 -1.72 11.22 -4.00
C LEU A 287 -0.78 11.75 -2.90
N LEU A 288 -0.46 10.92 -1.90
CA LEU A 288 0.49 11.27 -0.83
C LEU A 288 1.87 11.69 -1.37
N THR A 289 2.29 11.04 -2.46
CA THR A 289 3.55 11.33 -3.17
C THR A 289 3.41 12.34 -4.30
N SER A 290 2.18 12.70 -4.70
CA SER A 290 1.93 13.63 -5.80
C SER A 290 2.43 15.04 -5.49
N GLY A 291 2.98 15.71 -6.50
CA GLY A 291 3.52 17.08 -6.38
C GLY A 291 4.83 17.18 -5.61
N LYS A 292 5.38 16.07 -5.12
CA LYS A 292 6.63 16.05 -4.38
C LYS A 292 7.67 15.25 -5.19
N THR A 293 8.54 15.96 -5.90
CA THR A 293 9.50 15.39 -6.87
C THR A 293 10.94 15.38 -6.37
N ASN A 294 11.17 15.55 -5.06
CA ASN A 294 12.54 15.66 -4.54
C ASN A 294 13.15 14.28 -4.17
N GLU A 295 14.47 14.19 -4.29
CA GLU A 295 15.26 12.97 -4.06
C GLU A 295 15.02 12.34 -2.67
N GLN A 296 14.60 13.15 -1.70
CA GLN A 296 14.37 12.75 -0.30
C GLN A 296 13.19 11.78 -0.12
N GLN A 297 12.33 11.63 -1.11
CA GLN A 297 11.14 10.78 -1.03
C GLN A 297 11.34 9.36 -1.50
N TRP A 298 12.45 9.10 -2.15
CA TRP A 298 12.75 7.81 -2.71
C TRP A 298 14.05 7.31 -2.12
N MET A 299 14.11 6.02 -1.88
CA MET A 299 15.39 5.36 -1.63
C MET A 299 16.30 5.56 -2.85
N PRO A 300 17.63 5.37 -2.70
CA PRO A 300 18.56 5.49 -3.82
C PRO A 300 18.26 4.59 -5.03
N ASP A 301 17.40 3.57 -4.87
CA ASP A 301 16.95 2.70 -5.96
C ASP A 301 15.84 3.29 -6.85
N GLY A 302 15.30 4.46 -6.49
CA GLY A 302 14.21 5.13 -7.22
C GLY A 302 12.87 4.38 -7.24
N LEU A 303 12.76 3.26 -6.50
CA LEU A 303 11.58 2.39 -6.50
C LEU A 303 10.81 2.43 -5.19
N HIS A 304 11.52 2.39 -4.08
CA HIS A 304 10.89 2.32 -2.77
C HIS A 304 10.78 3.73 -2.19
N PRO A 305 9.61 4.10 -1.62
CA PRO A 305 9.50 5.33 -0.88
C PRO A 305 10.48 5.37 0.30
N SER A 306 10.91 6.57 0.67
CA SER A 306 11.82 6.80 1.78
C SER A 306 11.14 6.49 3.12
N ASN A 307 11.95 6.37 4.17
CA ASN A 307 11.44 6.06 5.52
C ASN A 307 10.41 7.11 6.00
N PHE A 308 10.58 8.39 5.65
CA PHE A 308 9.61 9.43 5.98
C PHE A 308 8.26 9.20 5.28
N VAL A 309 8.26 8.92 3.97
CA VAL A 309 7.00 8.65 3.23
C VAL A 309 6.29 7.43 3.79
N MET A 310 7.02 6.38 4.16
CA MET A 310 6.41 5.21 4.78
C MET A 310 5.85 5.51 6.17
N ARG A 311 6.49 6.40 6.93
CA ARG A 311 5.93 6.86 8.20
C ARG A 311 4.59 7.59 8.01
N GLU A 312 4.51 8.47 7.03
CA GLU A 312 3.27 9.15 6.64
C GLU A 312 2.19 8.14 6.19
N TYR A 313 2.57 7.11 5.43
CA TYR A 313 1.66 6.01 5.09
C TYR A 313 1.16 5.25 6.33
N GLY A 314 2.02 5.00 7.32
CA GLY A 314 1.61 4.43 8.61
C GLY A 314 0.64 5.33 9.38
N ASN A 315 0.92 6.65 9.44
CA ASN A 315 0.01 7.64 10.02
C ASN A 315 -1.34 7.64 9.28
N LEU A 316 -1.33 7.58 7.96
CA LEU A 316 -2.53 7.54 7.11
C LEU A 316 -3.39 6.30 7.40
N ALA A 317 -2.77 5.12 7.48
CA ALA A 317 -3.46 3.88 7.84
C ALA A 317 -4.11 3.97 9.23
N LEU A 318 -3.38 4.46 10.22
CA LEU A 318 -3.90 4.60 11.59
C LEU A 318 -5.02 5.64 11.67
N ASN A 319 -4.88 6.82 11.07
CA ASN A 319 -5.96 7.81 11.07
C ASN A 319 -7.24 7.26 10.44
N THR A 320 -7.10 6.53 9.32
CA THR A 320 -8.20 5.87 8.63
C THR A 320 -8.88 4.84 9.53
N LEU A 321 -8.10 3.94 10.12
CA LEU A 321 -8.62 2.90 11.02
C LEU A 321 -9.37 3.54 12.19
N TYR A 322 -8.74 4.48 12.89
CA TYR A 322 -9.32 5.08 14.09
C TYR A 322 -10.64 5.79 13.82
N GLN A 323 -10.80 6.40 12.65
CA GLN A 323 -12.03 7.10 12.30
C GLN A 323 -13.13 6.16 11.86
N ALA A 324 -12.80 5.16 11.03
CA ALA A 324 -13.76 4.17 10.58
C ALA A 324 -14.34 3.37 11.75
N THR A 325 -13.52 3.06 12.76
CA THR A 325 -13.92 2.23 13.91
C THR A 325 -14.29 3.04 15.15
N LYS A 326 -14.25 4.38 15.07
CA LYS A 326 -14.52 5.32 16.17
C LYS A 326 -13.63 5.08 17.40
N TRP A 327 -12.40 4.64 17.16
CA TRP A 327 -11.39 4.49 18.20
C TRP A 327 -10.92 5.84 18.71
N LYS A 328 -10.44 5.89 19.96
CA LYS A 328 -9.97 7.14 20.55
C LYS A 328 -8.59 7.48 20.00
N VAL A 329 -8.51 8.47 19.12
CA VAL A 329 -7.21 8.96 18.63
C VAL A 329 -6.38 9.48 19.82
N PRO A 330 -5.11 9.06 19.96
CA PRO A 330 -4.22 9.56 21.00
C PRO A 330 -3.97 11.07 20.84
N ARG A 331 -4.77 11.93 21.48
CA ARG A 331 -4.65 13.41 21.37
C ARG A 331 -3.25 13.88 21.75
N ALA A 332 -2.64 14.74 20.94
CA ALA A 332 -1.43 15.45 21.34
C ALA A 332 -1.71 16.24 22.63
N THR A 333 -1.03 15.89 23.72
CA THR A 333 -1.08 16.63 24.98
C THR A 333 0.22 17.40 25.11
N GLY A 334 0.20 18.71 24.83
CA GLY A 334 1.31 19.64 25.10
C GLY A 334 1.92 20.31 23.87
N PRO A 335 2.54 21.50 24.05
CA PRO A 335 2.49 22.60 23.10
C PRO A 335 3.52 22.52 21.98
N ASN A 336 3.19 23.15 20.85
CA ASN A 336 4.15 23.52 19.79
C ASN A 336 5.24 24.45 20.33
#